data_AF-A0A923W6Q8-F1
#
_entry.id   AF-A0A923W6Q8-F1
#
_cell.length_a   1.000
_cell.length_b   1.000
_cell.length_c   1.000
_cell.angle_alpha   90.00
_cell.angle_beta   90.00
_cell.angle_gamma   90.00
#
_symmetry.space_group_name_H-M   'P 1'
#
loop_
_entity.id
_entity.type
_entity.pdbx_description
1 polymer ?
#
loop_
_entity_poly.entity_id
_entity_poly.type
_entity_poly.pdbx_seq_one_letter_code
_entity_poly.pdbx_strand_id
1 'polypeptide(L)'
;PAGLVTVEGRIAPPPAKLYEFKGVDTGRIRQNIDSMVFGKEIGPGLIQEISLLQTGAASEGLLRNWAAPSLGVDKHYGYAFQWFGLCLLVIFLYVWFQVIVPFRASLRGPLRD
;
A
#
# COMPACT_ATOMS: atom_id res chain seq x y z
N PRO A 1 24.91 21.62 12.24
CA PRO A 1 25.91 22.20 11.31
C PRO A 1 26.11 23.69 11.62
N ALA A 2 27.36 24.13 11.68
CA ALA A 2 27.69 25.50 12.09
C ALA A 2 27.73 26.50 10.92
N GLY A 3 27.06 26.19 9.80
CA GLY A 3 27.10 27.01 8.58
C GLY A 3 26.02 26.63 7.57
N LEU A 4 26.06 27.30 6.40
CA LEU A 4 25.14 27.03 5.29
C LEU A 4 25.34 25.60 4.78
N VAL A 5 24.22 24.92 4.52
CA VAL A 5 24.18 23.56 3.99
C VAL A 5 23.34 23.56 2.72
N THR A 6 23.88 23.01 1.64
CA THR A 6 23.14 22.77 0.41
C THR A 6 22.45 21.42 0.49
N VAL A 7 21.14 21.39 0.25
CA VAL A 7 20.33 20.16 0.26
C VAL A 7 19.70 19.99 -1.12
N GLU A 8 19.98 18.86 -1.77
CA GLU A 8 19.37 18.48 -3.03
C GLU A 8 18.14 17.60 -2.79
N GLY A 9 17.02 17.93 -3.42
CA GLY A 9 15.78 17.20 -3.26
C GLY A 9 14.69 17.65 -4.22
N ARG A 10 13.53 17.00 -4.11
CA ARG A 10 12.29 17.39 -4.81
C ARG A 10 11.25 17.88 -3.82
N ILE A 11 10.46 18.87 -4.23
CA ILE A 11 9.28 19.28 -3.46
C ILE A 11 8.28 18.12 -3.47
N ALA A 12 7.77 17.78 -2.30
CA ALA A 12 6.79 16.73 -2.11
C ALA A 12 5.68 17.22 -1.16
N PRO A 13 4.53 16.54 -1.13
CA PRO A 13 3.54 16.75 -0.08
C PRO A 13 4.17 16.57 1.32
N PRO A 14 3.55 17.13 2.36
CA PRO A 14 3.94 16.84 3.74
C PRO A 14 3.99 15.32 3.98
N PRO A 15 4.95 14.84 4.80
CA PRO A 15 5.07 13.42 5.10
C PRO A 15 3.76 12.90 5.70
N ALA A 16 3.31 11.73 5.22
CA ALA A 16 2.11 11.10 5.74
C ALA A 16 2.30 10.66 7.20
N LYS A 17 1.24 10.74 8.00
CA LYS A 17 1.27 10.24 9.37
C LYS A 17 1.28 8.72 9.37
N LEU A 18 2.37 8.14 9.84
CA LEU A 18 2.52 6.71 10.09
C LEU A 18 1.92 6.32 11.45
N TYR A 19 1.58 5.05 11.61
CA TYR A 19 1.07 4.50 12.86
C TYR A 19 2.06 4.70 14.01
N GLU A 20 1.56 5.15 15.17
CA GLU A 20 2.37 5.60 16.29
C GLU A 20 2.11 4.72 17.51
N PHE A 21 3.16 4.06 18.03
CA PHE A 21 3.04 3.14 19.15
C PHE A 21 3.12 3.82 20.53
N LYS A 22 3.89 4.92 20.66
CA LYS A 22 4.26 5.54 21.95
C LYS A 22 3.89 7.02 22.09
N GLY A 23 3.08 7.57 21.18
CA GLY A 23 2.85 9.02 21.12
C GLY A 23 4.08 9.78 20.63
N VAL A 24 4.05 11.11 20.73
CA VAL A 24 4.93 12.04 20.00
C VAL A 24 6.42 11.74 20.23
N ASP A 25 7.13 11.45 19.13
CA ASP A 25 8.58 11.27 19.15
C ASP A 25 9.34 12.57 19.42
N THR A 26 10.33 12.49 20.30
CA THR A 26 11.26 13.58 20.63
C THR A 26 12.66 13.25 20.12
N GLY A 27 13.39 14.26 19.62
CA GLY A 27 14.78 14.09 19.18
C GLY A 27 15.02 14.59 17.76
N ARG A 28 16.22 14.26 17.23
CA ARG A 28 16.68 14.72 15.90
C ARG A 28 16.09 13.91 14.75
N ILE A 29 15.75 12.64 15.00
CA ILE A 29 15.08 11.75 14.05
C ILE A 29 13.71 11.42 14.65
N ARG A 30 12.64 11.64 13.90
CA ARG A 30 11.25 11.41 14.33
C ARG A 30 10.51 10.65 13.24
N GLN A 31 9.72 9.65 13.63
CA GLN A 31 8.92 8.90 12.66
C GLN A 31 7.79 9.77 12.10
N ASN A 32 7.11 10.49 12.97
CA ASN A 32 6.05 11.42 12.63
C ASN A 32 6.48 12.83 13.05
N ILE A 33 6.25 13.81 12.18
CA ILE A 33 6.57 15.20 12.44
C ILE A 33 5.35 16.07 12.20
N ASP A 34 4.94 16.77 13.26
CA ASP A 34 3.96 17.86 13.15
C ASP A 34 4.74 19.15 12.88
N SER A 35 4.56 19.74 11.70
CA SER A 35 5.31 20.93 11.27
C SER A 35 5.03 22.16 12.14
N MET A 36 3.85 22.26 12.74
CA MET A 36 3.47 23.37 13.62
C MET A 36 4.14 23.24 14.99
N VAL A 37 4.12 22.04 15.59
CA VAL A 37 4.79 21.77 16.87
C VAL A 37 6.30 21.89 16.70
N PHE A 38 6.85 21.29 15.64
CA PHE A 38 8.29 21.32 15.37
C PHE A 38 8.78 22.73 15.03
N GLY A 39 7.97 23.55 14.36
CA GLY A 39 8.29 24.96 14.11
C GLY A 39 8.53 25.76 15.38
N LYS A 40 7.85 25.43 16.49
CA LYS A 40 8.09 26.07 17.80
C LYS A 40 9.45 25.71 18.39
N GLU A 41 10.00 24.55 18.03
CA GLU A 41 11.31 24.08 18.51
C GLU A 41 12.47 24.66 17.69
N ILE A 42 12.31 24.78 16.37
CA ILE A 42 13.35 25.28 15.45
C ILE A 42 13.33 26.81 15.34
N GLY A 43 12.17 27.44 15.56
CA GLY A 43 11.98 28.89 15.50
C GLY A 43 11.35 29.38 14.19
N PRO A 44 11.17 30.71 14.04
CA PRO A 44 10.35 31.34 12.99
C PRO A 44 10.87 31.17 11.56
N GLY A 45 12.05 30.57 11.37
CA GLY A 45 12.65 30.33 10.05
C GLY A 45 12.16 29.05 9.35
N LEU A 46 11.32 28.22 9.99
CA LEU A 46 10.81 27.01 9.37
C LEU A 46 9.64 27.31 8.43
N ILE A 47 9.82 26.99 7.14
CA ILE A 47 8.76 27.03 6.13
C ILE A 47 7.85 25.81 6.36
N GLN A 48 6.59 26.05 6.73
CA GLN A 48 5.65 24.97 7.09
C GLN A 48 4.85 24.42 5.90
N GLU A 49 4.79 25.17 4.80
CA GLU A 49 3.96 24.85 3.62
C GLU A 49 4.67 23.93 2.63
N ILE A 50 6.00 23.81 2.74
CA ILE A 50 6.84 23.09 1.77
C ILE A 50 7.58 21.97 2.49
N SER A 51 7.48 20.76 1.92
CA SER A 51 8.28 19.61 2.31
C SER A 51 9.24 19.27 1.17
N LEU A 52 10.50 18.96 1.52
CA LEU A 52 11.54 18.57 0.57
C LEU A 52 11.93 17.12 0.83
N LEU A 53 11.73 16.26 -0.17
CA LEU A 53 12.27 14.91 -0.14
C LEU A 53 13.70 14.92 -0.68
N GLN A 54 14.67 14.62 0.17
CA GLN A 54 16.09 14.69 -0.19
C GLN A 54 16.48 13.55 -1.15
N THR A 55 17.15 13.85 -2.26
CA THR A 55 17.47 12.87 -3.33
C THR A 55 18.96 12.72 -3.62
N GLY A 56 19.83 13.37 -2.85
CA GLY A 56 21.29 13.26 -3.02
C GLY A 56 21.87 11.87 -2.71
N ALA A 57 23.19 11.72 -2.85
CA ALA A 57 23.92 10.48 -2.50
C ALA A 57 23.83 10.18 -0.98
N ALA A 58 24.02 8.95 -0.50
CA ALA A 58 23.99 8.70 0.95
C ALA A 58 25.07 9.52 1.71
N SER A 59 24.68 10.22 2.78
CA SER A 59 25.64 10.93 3.65
C SER A 59 25.05 11.12 5.07
N GLU A 60 25.88 11.56 6.02
CA GLU A 60 25.52 11.68 7.46
C GLU A 60 24.97 10.37 8.09
N GLY A 61 25.32 9.22 7.54
CA GLY A 61 24.82 7.92 7.97
C GLY A 61 23.37 7.63 7.55
N LEU A 62 22.77 8.47 6.69
CA LEU A 62 21.40 8.32 6.20
C LEU A 62 21.39 7.88 4.73
N LEU A 63 20.57 6.87 4.45
CA LEU A 63 20.23 6.49 3.08
C LEU A 63 19.17 7.44 2.53
N ARG A 64 19.27 7.75 1.23
CA ARG A 64 18.32 8.62 0.51
C ARG A 64 17.50 7.83 -0.51
N ASN A 65 17.43 6.52 -0.30
CA ASN A 65 16.66 5.59 -1.12
C ASN A 65 15.23 5.48 -0.56
N TRP A 66 14.39 6.46 -0.90
CA TRP A 66 12.98 6.45 -0.54
C TRP A 66 12.25 5.40 -1.35
N ALA A 67 11.65 4.41 -0.68
CA ALA A 67 10.82 3.42 -1.33
C ALA A 67 9.70 4.10 -2.12
N ALA A 68 9.48 3.66 -3.36
CA ALA A 68 8.35 4.13 -4.15
C ALA A 68 7.04 3.81 -3.39
N PRO A 69 6.05 4.72 -3.42
CA PRO A 69 4.74 4.43 -2.86
C PRO A 69 4.21 3.11 -3.48
N SER A 70 3.88 2.13 -2.64
CA SER A 70 3.33 0.87 -3.14
C SER A 70 1.97 1.16 -3.76
N LEU A 71 1.85 1.07 -5.09
CA LEU A 71 0.58 1.25 -5.80
C LEU A 71 -0.43 0.12 -5.53
N GLY A 72 -0.10 -0.84 -4.67
CA GLY A 72 -1.00 -1.91 -4.25
C GLY A 72 -1.34 -2.91 -5.35
N VAL A 73 -0.56 -2.93 -6.44
CA VAL A 73 -0.81 -3.78 -7.62
C VAL A 73 -0.93 -5.26 -7.23
N ASP A 74 -0.12 -5.71 -6.26
CA ASP A 74 -0.16 -7.07 -5.74
C ASP A 74 -1.55 -7.48 -5.20
N LYS A 75 -2.30 -6.54 -4.63
CA LYS A 75 -3.66 -6.81 -4.12
C LYS A 75 -4.66 -7.08 -5.24
N HIS A 76 -4.46 -6.49 -6.42
CA HIS A 76 -5.37 -6.69 -7.55
C HIS A 76 -5.28 -8.10 -8.13
N TYR A 77 -4.12 -8.76 -8.06
CA TYR A 77 -3.99 -10.16 -8.46
C TYR A 77 -4.81 -11.09 -7.56
N GLY A 78 -4.85 -10.83 -6.25
CA GLY A 78 -5.68 -11.58 -5.32
C GLY A 78 -7.18 -11.49 -5.66
N TYR A 79 -7.68 -10.28 -5.93
CA TYR A 79 -9.07 -10.09 -6.35
C TYR A 79 -9.38 -10.75 -7.69
N ALA A 80 -8.47 -10.63 -8.68
CA ALA A 80 -8.66 -11.30 -9.96
C ALA A 80 -8.77 -12.82 -9.79
N PHE A 81 -7.88 -13.43 -9.01
CA PHE A 81 -7.94 -14.87 -8.73
C PHE A 81 -9.24 -15.29 -8.05
N GLN A 82 -9.73 -14.51 -7.08
CA GLN A 82 -11.02 -14.76 -6.42
C GLN A 82 -12.19 -14.74 -7.42
N TRP A 83 -12.25 -13.72 -8.28
CA TRP A 83 -13.31 -13.60 -9.28
C TRP A 83 -13.26 -14.73 -10.32
N PHE A 84 -12.07 -15.08 -10.82
CA PHE A 84 -11.94 -16.21 -11.74
C PHE A 84 -12.30 -17.55 -11.08
N GLY A 85 -11.89 -17.76 -9.83
CA GLY A 85 -12.26 -18.94 -9.05
C GLY A 85 -13.77 -19.05 -8.85
N LEU A 86 -14.44 -17.94 -8.53
CA LEU A 86 -15.90 -17.89 -8.38
C LEU A 86 -16.61 -18.21 -9.71
N CYS A 87 -16.18 -17.58 -10.81
CA CYS A 87 -16.73 -17.85 -12.14
C CYS A 87 -16.57 -19.34 -12.54
N LEU A 88 -15.37 -19.91 -12.33
CA LEU A 88 -15.10 -21.30 -12.64
C LEU A 88 -15.95 -22.25 -11.79
N LEU A 89 -16.09 -21.97 -10.50
CA LEU A 89 -16.95 -22.74 -9.60
C LEU A 89 -18.41 -22.71 -10.06
N VAL A 90 -18.93 -21.53 -10.41
CA VAL A 90 -20.32 -21.39 -10.90
C VAL A 90 -20.52 -22.15 -12.20
N ILE A 91 -19.61 -22.03 -13.17
CA ILE A 91 -19.67 -22.78 -14.44
C ILE A 91 -19.64 -24.28 -14.18
N PHE A 92 -18.75 -24.76 -13.31
CA PHE A 92 -18.63 -26.17 -12.97
C PHE A 92 -19.94 -26.70 -12.36
N LEU A 93 -20.48 -26.01 -11.36
CA LEU A 93 -21.74 -26.40 -10.71
C LEU A 93 -22.90 -26.37 -11.70
N TYR A 94 -22.95 -25.35 -12.57
CA TYR A 94 -23.98 -25.24 -13.60
C TYR A 94 -23.95 -26.44 -14.55
N VAL A 95 -22.80 -26.75 -15.14
CA VAL A 95 -22.65 -27.90 -16.05
C VAL A 95 -22.98 -29.21 -15.34
N TRP A 96 -22.53 -29.38 -14.10
CA TRP A 96 -22.81 -30.58 -13.32
C TRP A 96 -24.30 -30.80 -13.11
N PHE A 97 -25.01 -29.80 -12.56
CA PHE A 97 -26.42 -29.95 -12.22
C PHE A 97 -27.38 -29.84 -13.41
N GLN A 98 -27.07 -29.01 -14.41
CA GLN A 98 -27.96 -28.75 -15.54
C GLN A 98 -27.74 -29.68 -16.73
N VAL A 99 -26.55 -30.27 -16.87
CA VAL A 99 -26.23 -31.14 -18.02
C VAL A 99 -25.96 -32.57 -17.56
N ILE A 100 -25.00 -32.77 -16.66
CA ILE A 100 -24.51 -34.12 -16.31
C ILE A 100 -25.54 -34.91 -15.50
N VAL A 101 -26.11 -34.31 -14.45
CA VAL A 101 -27.13 -34.96 -13.61
C VAL A 101 -28.37 -35.40 -14.42
N PRO A 102 -29.02 -34.53 -15.21
CA PRO A 102 -30.20 -34.94 -15.99
C PRO A 102 -29.85 -35.97 -17.08
N PHE A 103 -28.69 -35.86 -17.73
CA PHE A 103 -28.26 -36.84 -18.72
C PHE A 103 -28.02 -38.23 -18.09
N ARG A 104 -27.39 -38.29 -16.91
CA ARG A 104 -27.19 -39.54 -16.17
C ARG A 104 -28.48 -40.17 -15.67
N ALA A 105 -29.50 -39.36 -15.38
CA ALA A 105 -30.84 -39.84 -15.00
C ALA A 105 -31.59 -40.41 -16.22
N SER A 106 -31.52 -39.73 -17.37
CA SER A 106 -32.12 -40.19 -18.63
C SER A 106 -31.57 -41.55 -19.10
N LEU A 107 -30.26 -41.78 -18.91
CA LEU A 107 -29.60 -43.04 -19.25
C LEU A 107 -29.99 -44.22 -18.33
N ARG A 108 -30.63 -44.00 -17.18
CA ARG A 108 -31.14 -45.04 -16.28
C ARG A 108 -32.66 -45.23 -16.43
N GLY A 109 -33.17 -45.15 -17.66
CA GLY A 109 -34.57 -45.48 -17.97
C GLY A 109 -34.96 -46.91 -17.56
N PRO A 110 -36.25 -47.16 -17.30
CA PRO A 110 -36.71 -48.21 -16.38
C PRO A 110 -36.52 -49.62 -16.93
N LEU A 111 -36.03 -50.53 -16.07
CA LEU A 111 -36.22 -51.97 -16.27
C LEU A 111 -37.73 -52.22 -16.30
N ARG A 112 -38.24 -52.65 -17.45
CA ARG A 112 -39.64 -53.03 -17.64
C ARG A 112 -39.81 -54.44 -17.06
N ASP A 113 -40.56 -54.54 -15.97
CA ASP A 113 -41.19 -55.77 -15.51
C ASP A 113 -42.40 -56.13 -16.39
#